data_AF-A0A6V8KUS3-F1
#
_entry.id   AF-A0A6V8KUS3-F1
#
_cell.length_a   1.000
_cell.length_b   1.000
_cell.length_c   1.000
_cell.angle_alpha   90.00
_cell.angle_beta   90.00
_cell.angle_gamma   90.00
#
_symmetry.space_group_name_H-M   'P 1'
#
loop_
_entity.id
_entity.type
_entity.pdbx_description
1 polymer ?
#
loop_
_entity_poly.entity_id
_entity_poly.type
_entity_poly.pdbx_seq_one_letter_code
_entity_poly.pdbx_strand_id
1 'polypeptide(L)'
;MHLSAGTGLNPNHFPGSPGNNPDGSAHFGNKLTATEWAQNHGDTHGVGFGVKVPNDWLNEHVKAGRIDVYDGLTENHLEYIIPKELFEAFNRFPRFPWSGR
;
A
#
# COMPACT_ATOMS: atom_id res chain seq x y z
N MET A 1 8.41 -8.60 7.77
CA MET A 1 7.72 -7.55 8.53
C MET A 1 6.29 -8.03 8.78
N HIS A 2 5.88 -8.29 10.02
CA HIS A 2 4.57 -8.89 10.32
C HIS A 2 3.54 -7.76 10.51
N LEU A 3 2.75 -7.46 9.48
CA LEU A 3 1.57 -6.62 9.61
C LEU A 3 0.44 -7.52 10.10
N SER A 4 0.14 -7.50 11.40
CA SER A 4 -1.02 -8.24 11.91
C SER A 4 -2.29 -7.67 11.26
N ALA A 5 -3.14 -8.57 10.77
CA ALA A 5 -4.44 -8.22 10.22
C ALA A 5 -5.32 -7.59 11.31
N GLY A 6 -5.22 -6.27 11.51
CA GLY A 6 -6.05 -5.56 12.49
C GLY A 6 -5.54 -4.19 12.93
N THR A 7 -4.23 -3.91 12.92
CA THR A 7 -3.70 -2.66 13.50
C THR A 7 -3.48 -1.53 12.49
N GLY A 8 -3.68 -1.79 11.20
CA GLY A 8 -3.42 -0.80 10.15
C GLY A 8 -1.94 -0.45 9.98
N LEU A 9 -1.67 0.63 9.25
CA LEU A 9 -0.33 1.18 9.04
C LEU A 9 0.12 1.91 10.29
N ASN A 10 1.21 1.45 10.91
CA ASN A 10 1.82 2.11 12.06
C ASN A 10 2.94 3.06 11.56
N PRO A 11 2.79 4.39 11.64
CA PRO A 11 3.81 5.33 11.19
C PRO A 11 5.21 5.06 11.77
N ASN A 12 5.32 4.51 12.98
CA ASN A 12 6.61 4.21 13.61
C ASN A 12 7.35 3.01 12.98
N HIS A 13 6.64 2.16 12.23
CA HIS A 13 7.24 1.04 11.49
C HIS A 13 7.66 1.44 10.06
N PHE A 14 7.42 2.69 9.70
CA PHE A 14 7.80 3.28 8.43
C PHE A 14 8.63 4.55 8.69
N PRO A 15 9.90 4.42 9.14
CA PRO A 15 10.80 5.56 9.30
C PRO A 15 11.24 6.10 7.93
N GLY A 16 11.25 7.43 7.78
CA GLY A 16 11.80 8.12 6.61
C GLY A 16 13.31 8.36 6.74
N SER A 17 14.01 8.50 5.61
CA SER A 17 15.42 8.89 5.50
C SER A 17 15.54 10.22 4.75
N PRO A 18 16.16 11.29 5.29
CA PRO A 18 16.16 12.60 4.66
C PRO A 18 16.57 12.59 3.16
N GLY A 19 15.63 12.90 2.28
CA GLY A 19 15.85 13.18 0.85
C GLY A 19 15.08 12.27 -0.11
N ASN A 20 14.07 12.84 -0.78
CA ASN A 20 13.39 12.48 -2.04
C ASN A 20 13.11 11.00 -2.41
N ASN A 21 13.31 10.04 -1.52
CA ASN A 21 12.74 8.70 -1.61
C ASN A 21 11.41 8.69 -0.83
N PRO A 22 10.46 7.81 -1.16
CA PRO A 22 9.14 7.80 -0.52
C PRO A 22 9.25 7.28 0.93
N ASP A 23 9.73 8.18 1.77
CA ASP A 23 10.16 8.05 3.15
C ASP A 23 9.03 7.56 4.04
N GLY A 24 9.12 6.30 4.47
CA GLY A 24 8.13 5.74 5.36
C GLY A 24 6.73 5.61 4.73
N SER A 25 6.66 5.52 3.41
CA SER A 25 5.41 5.24 2.70
C SER A 25 5.05 3.75 2.75
N ALA A 26 3.76 3.46 2.59
CA ALA A 26 3.26 2.10 2.43
C ALA A 26 2.82 1.89 0.99
N HIS A 27 3.28 0.77 0.44
CA HIS A 27 3.04 0.37 -0.94
C HIS A 27 1.81 -0.54 -1.04
N PHE A 28 0.85 -0.17 -1.89
CA PHE A 28 -0.37 -0.95 -2.13
C PHE A 28 -0.55 -1.24 -3.61
N GLY A 29 -0.27 -2.47 -4.01
CA GLY A 29 -0.61 -2.98 -5.33
C GLY A 29 -2.13 -3.20 -5.50
N ASN A 30 -2.62 -3.09 -6.74
CA ASN A 30 -3.91 -3.65 -7.08
C ASN A 30 -3.91 -5.19 -6.90
N LYS A 31 -5.08 -5.83 -7.02
CA LYS A 31 -5.20 -7.28 -6.77
C LYS A 31 -4.21 -8.11 -7.62
N LEU A 32 -4.02 -7.74 -8.89
CA LEU A 32 -3.11 -8.45 -9.79
C LEU A 32 -1.67 -8.33 -9.31
N THR A 33 -1.16 -7.10 -9.18
CA THR A 33 0.20 -6.80 -8.71
C THR A 33 0.49 -7.47 -7.37
N ALA A 34 -0.42 -7.32 -6.40
CA ALA A 34 -0.24 -7.91 -5.08
C ALA A 34 -0.16 -9.44 -5.17
N THR A 35 -1.03 -10.08 -5.95
CA THR A 35 -1.04 -11.55 -6.11
C THR A 35 0.24 -12.04 -6.78
N GLU A 36 0.70 -11.39 -7.84
CA GLU A 36 1.93 -11.78 -8.52
C GLU A 36 3.16 -11.60 -7.64
N TRP A 37 3.25 -10.50 -6.89
CA TRP A 37 4.32 -10.29 -5.91
C TRP A 37 4.33 -11.39 -4.85
N ALA A 38 3.17 -11.72 -4.29
CA ALA A 38 3.05 -12.76 -3.27
C ALA A 38 3.38 -14.18 -3.79
N GLN A 39 3.00 -14.49 -5.04
CA GLN A 39 3.30 -15.78 -5.66
C GLN A 39 4.78 -15.95 -6.00
N ASN A 40 5.42 -14.89 -6.50
CA ASN A 40 6.83 -14.93 -6.90
C ASN A 40 7.80 -14.82 -5.70
N HIS A 41 7.32 -14.40 -4.53
CA HIS A 41 8.12 -14.18 -3.33
C HIS A 41 7.50 -14.82 -2.08
N GLY A 42 7.03 -16.06 -2.23
CA GLY A 42 6.21 -16.75 -1.22
C GLY A 42 6.92 -17.11 0.10
N ASP A 43 8.24 -16.97 0.17
CA ASP A 43 9.06 -17.16 1.38
C ASP A 43 9.28 -15.85 2.17
N THR A 44 9.13 -14.70 1.51
CA THR A 44 9.41 -13.37 2.06
C THR A 44 8.14 -12.58 2.38
N HIS A 45 7.00 -13.00 1.83
CA HIS A 45 5.71 -12.33 2.00
C HIS A 45 4.68 -13.28 2.63
N GLY A 46 4.20 -12.95 3.84
CA GLY A 46 3.22 -13.74 4.60
C GLY A 46 1.76 -13.36 4.32
N VAL A 47 0.87 -13.58 5.30
CA VAL A 47 -0.52 -13.07 5.27
C VAL A 47 -0.51 -11.54 5.25
N GLY A 48 -1.21 -10.95 4.29
CA GLY A 48 -1.42 -9.52 4.16
C GLY A 48 -2.86 -9.12 4.46
N PHE A 49 -3.23 -7.93 4.03
CA PHE A 49 -4.61 -7.45 4.08
C PHE A 49 -4.93 -6.64 2.83
N GLY A 50 -6.18 -6.72 2.39
CA GLY A 50 -6.73 -5.78 1.43
C GLY A 50 -7.39 -4.60 2.14
N VAL A 51 -7.48 -3.46 1.45
CA VAL A 51 -8.11 -2.23 1.94
C VAL A 51 -9.15 -1.77 0.92
N LYS A 52 -10.37 -1.46 1.36
CA LYS A 52 -11.40 -0.85 0.50
C LYS A 52 -11.27 0.67 0.53
N VAL A 53 -10.47 1.22 -0.36
CA VAL A 53 -10.27 2.67 -0.51
C VAL A 53 -11.31 3.23 -1.49
N PRO A 54 -12.07 4.28 -1.15
CA PRO A 54 -12.95 4.95 -2.10
C PRO A 54 -12.17 5.56 -3.27
N ASN A 55 -12.66 5.37 -4.50
CA ASN A 55 -12.02 5.91 -5.70
C ASN A 55 -11.85 7.43 -5.64
N ASP A 56 -12.85 8.15 -5.11
CA ASP A 56 -12.80 9.61 -5.04
C ASP A 56 -11.67 10.11 -4.13
N TRP A 57 -11.51 9.47 -2.96
CA TRP A 57 -10.42 9.78 -2.03
C TRP A 57 -9.05 9.52 -2.69
N LEU A 58 -8.90 8.36 -3.32
CA LEU A 58 -7.65 7.98 -3.98
C LEU A 58 -7.31 8.95 -5.11
N ASN A 59 -8.29 9.24 -5.98
CA ASN A 59 -8.13 10.14 -7.12
C ASN A 59 -7.82 11.57 -6.70
N GLU A 60 -8.45 12.07 -5.63
CA GLU A 60 -8.19 13.41 -5.10
C GLU A 60 -6.72 13.53 -4.64
N HIS A 61 -6.23 12.56 -3.87
CA HIS A 61 -4.87 12.58 -3.36
C HIS A 61 -3.81 12.34 -4.44
N VAL A 62 -4.10 11.51 -5.45
CA VAL A 62 -3.23 11.35 -6.64
C VAL A 62 -3.15 12.65 -7.43
N LYS A 63 -4.29 13.28 -7.75
CA LYS A 63 -4.30 14.57 -8.48
C LYS A 63 -3.60 15.70 -7.74
N ALA A 64 -3.65 15.66 -6.41
CA ALA A 64 -2.94 16.61 -5.54
C ALA A 64 -1.43 16.34 -5.42
N GLY A 65 -0.90 15.30 -6.07
CA GLY A 65 0.52 14.91 -5.97
C GLY A 65 0.91 14.40 -4.58
N ARG A 66 -0.06 13.89 -3.80
CA ARG A 66 0.17 13.35 -2.45
C ARG A 66 0.32 11.84 -2.44
N ILE A 67 -0.21 11.15 -3.43
CA ILE A 67 -0.03 9.71 -3.63
C ILE A 67 0.59 9.54 -5.00
N ASP A 68 1.75 8.90 -5.04
CA ASP A 68 2.35 8.48 -6.29
C ASP A 68 1.69 7.18 -6.76
N VAL A 69 1.44 7.11 -8.06
CA VAL A 69 0.99 5.89 -8.74
C VAL A 69 2.16 5.39 -9.56
N TYR A 70 2.63 4.19 -9.25
CA TYR A 70 3.59 3.49 -10.08
C TYR A 70 2.83 2.57 -11.02
N ASP A 71 2.85 2.94 -12.30
CA ASP A 71 2.45 2.06 -13.39
C ASP A 71 3.65 1.12 -13.63
N GLY A 72 3.49 -0.16 -13.29
CA GLY A 72 4.53 -1.17 -13.44
C GLY A 72 4.85 -1.48 -14.90
N LEU A 73 5.42 -2.66 -15.17
CA LEU A 73 5.81 -3.05 -16.53
C LEU A 73 4.63 -3.23 -17.51
N THR A 74 3.40 -3.25 -17.00
CA THR A 74 2.16 -3.36 -17.79
C THR A 74 1.10 -2.38 -17.27
N GLU A 75 0.17 -1.96 -18.12
CA GLU A 75 -0.94 -1.04 -17.75
C GLU A 75 -1.82 -1.58 -16.62
N ASN A 76 -1.80 -2.89 -16.37
CA ASN A 76 -2.57 -3.52 -15.31
C ASN A 76 -1.78 -3.66 -14.00
N HIS A 77 -0.49 -3.31 -13.98
CA HIS A 77 0.29 -3.22 -12.75
C HIS A 77 0.17 -1.82 -12.17
N LEU A 78 -0.68 -1.67 -11.16
CA LEU A 78 -0.82 -0.41 -10.45
C LEU A 78 -0.37 -0.60 -9.01
N GLU A 79 0.46 0.31 -8.55
CA GLU A 79 0.89 0.41 -7.16
C GLU A 79 0.70 1.85 -6.68
N TYR A 80 0.07 1.99 -5.51
CA TYR A 80 -0.16 3.27 -4.86
C TYR A 80 0.80 3.42 -3.69
N ILE A 81 1.56 4.52 -3.68
CA ILE A 81 2.50 4.86 -2.62
C ILE A 81 1.78 5.79 -1.64
N ILE A 82 1.29 5.23 -0.54
CA ILE A 82 0.58 5.99 0.49
C ILE A 82 1.62 6.59 1.43
N PRO A 83 1.78 7.91 1.50
CA PRO A 83 2.74 8.52 2.41
C PRO A 83 2.23 8.47 3.86
N LYS A 84 3.17 8.55 4.79
CA LYS A 84 2.94 8.40 6.24
C LYS A 84 1.92 9.40 6.79
N GLU A 85 1.89 10.61 6.25
CA GLU A 85 0.97 11.70 6.59
C GLU A 85 -0.49 11.32 6.32
N LEU A 86 -0.74 10.38 5.40
CA LEU A 86 -2.08 9.90 5.07
C LEU A 86 -2.46 8.64 5.86
N PHE A 87 -1.57 8.05 6.66
CA PHE A 87 -1.86 6.79 7.37
C PHE A 87 -3.05 6.90 8.30
N GLU A 88 -3.23 8.01 9.02
CA GLU A 88 -4.38 8.16 9.91
C GLU A 88 -5.70 8.09 9.13
N ALA A 89 -5.80 8.82 8.01
CA ALA A 89 -6.98 8.80 7.15
C ALA A 89 -7.17 7.43 6.48
N PHE A 90 -6.09 6.89 5.89
CA PHE A 90 -6.08 5.60 5.24
C PHE A 90 -6.49 4.48 6.20
N ASN A 91 -6.12 4.61 7.48
CA ASN A 91 -6.42 3.61 8.48
C ASN A 91 -7.90 3.51 8.86
N ARG A 92 -8.74 4.45 8.43
CA ARG A 92 -10.19 4.42 8.65
C ARG A 92 -10.92 3.52 7.66
N PHE A 93 -10.26 3.12 6.57
CA PHE A 93 -10.89 2.28 5.56
C PHE A 93 -11.02 0.81 6.01
N PRO A 94 -12.11 0.13 5.61
CA PRO A 94 -12.31 -1.29 5.92
C PRO A 94 -11.16 -2.15 5.41
N ARG A 95 -10.68 -3.04 6.27
CA ARG A 95 -9.62 -4.02 5.94
C ARG A 95 -10.19 -5.43 6.00
N PHE A 96 -9.61 -6.30 5.20
CA PHE A 96 -9.95 -7.72 5.18
C PHE A 96 -8.67 -8.54 5.05
N PRO A 97 -8.58 -9.71 5.72
CA PRO A 97 -7.47 -10.62 5.53
C PRO A 97 -7.29 -10.97 4.05
N TRP A 98 -6.05 -11.05 3.61
CA TRP A 98 -5.72 -11.44 2.24
C TRP A 98 -4.47 -12.33 2.25
N SER A 99 -4.58 -13.50 1.63
CA SER A 99 -3.57 -14.57 1.69
C SER A 99 -2.56 -14.55 0.54
N GLY A 100 -2.67 -13.63 -0.42
CA GLY A 100 -1.83 -13.66 -1.63
C GLY A 100 -2.05 -14.89 -2.51
N ARG A 101 -3.08 -15.68 -2.20
CA ARG A 101 -3.43 -16.97 -2.80
C ARG A 101 -4.94 -17.10 -2.79
#